data_AF-A0A9W6RNZ8-F1
#
_entry.id   AF-A0A9W6RNZ8-F1
#
_cell.length_a   1.000
_cell.length_b   1.000
_cell.length_c   1.000
_cell.angle_alpha   90.00
_cell.angle_beta   90.00
_cell.angle_gamma   90.00
#
_symmetry.space_group_name_H-M   'P 1'
#
loop_
_entity.id
_entity.type
_entity.pdbx_description
1 polymer ?
#
loop_
_entity_poly.entity_id
_entity_poly.type
_entity_poly.pdbx_seq_one_letter_code
_entity_poly.pdbx_strand_id
1 'polypeptide(L)'
;MRLVDAGATPPAPVHRSAGRTVWVMDSIAFGSATLRGDVIVTGSHGGVSAGEYAASYDVAVVACNDAGTGKNAAGVAGLRALDGTGIAAVGVAHDSARIGDGHDTWENGVVSFVNEHARALGIRTGASLKDQIVALVDQGGI
;
A
#
# COMPACT_ATOMS: atom_id res chain seq x y z
N MET A 1 -15.96 18.16 18.75
CA MET A 1 -15.07 17.16 18.11
C MET A 1 -13.71 17.32 18.75
N ARG A 2 -13.29 16.39 19.61
CA ARG A 2 -11.92 16.40 20.14
C ARG A 2 -11.01 16.04 18.97
N LEU A 3 -10.08 16.93 18.63
CA LEU A 3 -8.90 16.57 17.84
C LEU A 3 -8.19 15.49 18.65
N VAL A 4 -8.31 14.24 18.22
CA VAL A 4 -7.42 13.19 18.70
C VAL A 4 -6.06 13.52 18.15
N ASP A 5 -5.24 14.10 19.02
CA ASP A 5 -3.83 14.33 18.80
C ASP A 5 -3.14 12.96 18.94
N ALA A 6 -3.20 12.18 17.87
CA ALA A 6 -2.28 11.09 17.61
C ALA A 6 -1.56 11.53 16.34
N GLY A 7 -0.35 12.06 16.50
CA GLY A 7 0.43 12.59 15.38
C GLY A 7 0.48 11.55 14.27
N ALA A 8 -0.18 11.83 13.14
CA ALA A 8 -0.18 10.93 12.01
C ALA A 8 1.27 10.68 11.57
N THR A 9 1.61 9.43 11.36
CA THR A 9 2.96 8.99 11.00
C THR A 9 3.30 9.53 9.62
N PRO A 10 4.28 10.46 9.51
CA PRO A 10 4.76 10.90 8.21
C PRO A 10 5.50 9.76 7.51
N PRO A 11 5.82 9.89 6.20
CA PRO A 11 6.56 8.86 5.47
C PRO A 11 7.87 8.49 6.18
N ALA A 12 7.99 7.23 6.58
CA ALA A 12 9.16 6.68 7.24
C ALA A 12 9.70 5.47 6.44
N PRO A 13 11.00 5.40 6.15
CA PRO A 13 11.58 4.26 5.45
C PRO A 13 11.71 3.07 6.42
N VAL A 14 11.27 1.89 6.00
CA VAL A 14 11.32 0.65 6.81
C VAL A 14 12.17 -0.46 6.19
N HIS A 15 12.44 -0.39 4.89
CA HIS A 15 13.33 -1.32 4.17
C HIS A 15 13.97 -0.62 2.97
N ARG A 16 15.20 -1.00 2.62
CA ARG A 16 15.93 -0.49 1.44
C ARG A 16 16.76 -1.61 0.82
N SER A 17 16.55 -1.86 -0.46
CA SER A 17 17.32 -2.86 -1.23
C SER A 17 17.19 -2.59 -2.73
N ALA A 18 18.15 -3.05 -3.52
CA ALA A 18 18.14 -2.96 -4.98
C ALA A 18 17.79 -1.57 -5.57
N GLY A 19 18.14 -0.47 -4.87
CA GLY A 19 17.83 0.90 -5.29
C GLY A 19 16.39 1.35 -5.03
N ARG A 20 15.58 0.55 -4.32
CA ARG A 20 14.22 0.86 -3.90
C ARG A 20 14.13 1.06 -2.39
N THR A 21 13.18 1.88 -1.96
CA THR A 21 12.82 2.09 -0.56
C THR A 21 11.37 1.69 -0.32
N VAL A 22 11.10 1.05 0.82
CA VAL A 22 9.74 0.85 1.32
C VAL A 22 9.43 1.93 2.32
N TRP A 23 8.40 2.72 2.02
CA TRP A 23 7.92 3.80 2.86
C TRP A 23 6.62 3.42 3.53
N VAL A 24 6.54 3.67 4.84
CA VAL A 24 5.34 3.49 5.65
C VAL A 24 4.78 4.85 6.05
N MET A 25 3.47 5.03 5.93
CA MET A 25 2.77 6.27 6.32
C MET A 25 1.31 6.00 6.68
N ASP A 26 0.68 6.86 7.48
CA ASP A 26 -0.72 6.62 7.86
C ASP A 26 -1.71 6.96 6.74
N SER A 27 -1.36 7.92 5.88
CA SER A 27 -2.18 8.34 4.75
C SER A 27 -1.36 8.41 3.47
N ILE A 28 -1.88 7.85 2.39
CA ILE A 28 -1.28 7.97 1.05
C ILE A 28 -1.07 9.42 0.63
N ALA A 29 -1.89 10.36 1.12
CA ALA A 29 -1.79 11.78 0.82
C ALA A 29 -0.50 12.43 1.38
N PHE A 30 0.26 11.73 2.24
CA PHE A 30 1.56 12.20 2.71
C PHE A 30 2.69 11.91 1.71
N GLY A 31 2.41 11.13 0.67
CA GLY A 31 3.36 10.86 -0.41
C GLY A 31 3.60 12.08 -1.31
N SER A 32 4.62 11.95 -2.17
CA SER A 32 4.90 12.93 -3.21
C SER A 32 5.69 12.28 -4.35
N ALA A 33 5.96 13.03 -5.42
CA ALA A 33 6.78 12.57 -6.54
C ALA A 33 8.23 12.20 -6.15
N THR A 34 8.69 12.54 -4.93
CA THR A 34 9.99 12.08 -4.40
C THR A 34 10.03 10.58 -4.13
N LEU A 35 8.86 9.92 -4.07
CA LEU A 35 8.72 8.48 -3.84
C LEU A 35 8.56 7.70 -5.15
N ARG A 36 8.84 8.34 -6.30
CA ARG A 36 8.71 7.71 -7.62
C ARG A 36 9.48 6.41 -7.69
N GLY A 37 8.81 5.36 -8.15
CA GLY A 37 9.34 4.03 -8.30
C GLY A 37 9.59 3.28 -6.99
N ASP A 38 9.39 3.91 -5.83
CA ASP A 38 9.51 3.21 -4.55
C ASP A 38 8.22 2.43 -4.22
N VAL A 39 8.24 1.74 -3.07
CA VAL A 39 7.07 1.07 -2.51
C VAL A 39 6.46 1.94 -1.42
N ILE A 40 5.15 2.12 -1.44
CA ILE A 40 4.41 2.78 -0.36
C ILE A 40 3.44 1.80 0.32
N VAL A 41 3.46 1.79 1.64
CA VAL A 41 2.56 1.02 2.51
C VAL A 41 1.82 2.01 3.40
N THR A 42 0.49 1.96 3.35
CA THR A 42 -0.34 2.99 3.99
C THR A 42 -1.40 2.42 4.90
N GLY A 43 -1.72 3.13 5.99
CA GLY A 43 -2.87 2.82 6.85
C GLY A 43 -4.21 3.21 6.23
N SER A 44 -4.22 4.11 5.23
CA SER A 44 -5.43 4.58 4.55
C SER A 44 -6.10 3.52 3.66
N HIS A 45 -7.36 3.75 3.31
CA HIS A 45 -8.11 2.85 2.45
C HIS A 45 -7.66 2.88 0.97
N GLY A 46 -7.85 1.78 0.24
CA GLY A 46 -7.55 1.65 -1.19
C GLY A 46 -8.60 2.21 -2.17
N GLY A 47 -9.48 3.11 -1.72
CA GLY A 47 -10.51 3.75 -2.55
C GLY A 47 -9.97 4.61 -3.69
N VAL A 48 -10.87 5.18 -4.50
CA VAL A 48 -10.53 5.87 -5.78
C VAL A 48 -9.38 6.88 -5.63
N SER A 49 -9.44 7.76 -4.65
CA SER A 49 -8.38 8.76 -4.41
C SER A 49 -7.02 8.15 -4.15
N ALA A 50 -6.94 6.97 -3.51
CA ALA A 50 -5.66 6.30 -3.28
C ALA A 50 -5.03 5.83 -4.60
N GLY A 51 -5.83 5.35 -5.54
CA GLY A 51 -5.36 5.02 -6.89
C GLY A 51 -4.83 6.25 -7.62
N GLU A 52 -5.55 7.37 -7.55
CA GLU A 52 -5.13 8.65 -8.16
C GLU A 52 -3.80 9.15 -7.58
N TYR A 53 -3.64 9.11 -6.25
CA TYR A 53 -2.37 9.48 -5.61
C TYR A 53 -1.23 8.56 -6.03
N ALA A 54 -1.40 7.24 -5.97
CA ALA A 54 -0.38 6.28 -6.38
C ALA A 54 0.08 6.51 -7.83
N ALA A 55 -0.88 6.73 -8.74
CA ALA A 55 -0.58 7.07 -10.13
C ALA A 55 0.16 8.42 -10.26
N SER A 56 -0.26 9.45 -9.51
CA SER A 56 0.39 10.77 -9.55
C SER A 56 1.83 10.75 -9.04
N TYR A 57 2.14 9.87 -8.09
CA TYR A 57 3.48 9.69 -7.53
C TYR A 57 4.35 8.75 -8.38
N ASP A 58 3.74 7.96 -9.26
CA ASP A 58 4.40 6.96 -10.11
C ASP A 58 5.22 5.97 -9.28
N VAL A 59 4.60 5.42 -8.23
CA VAL A 59 5.21 4.40 -7.35
C VAL A 59 5.27 3.04 -8.05
N ALA A 60 6.21 2.18 -7.68
CA ALA A 60 6.25 0.81 -8.20
C ALA A 60 5.16 -0.07 -7.55
N VAL A 61 4.94 0.10 -6.24
CA VAL A 61 3.96 -0.67 -5.48
C VAL A 61 3.21 0.24 -4.50
N VAL A 62 1.90 0.04 -4.38
CA VAL A 62 1.06 0.66 -3.35
C VAL A 62 0.30 -0.41 -2.57
N ALA A 63 0.40 -0.35 -1.24
CA ALA A 63 -0.40 -1.15 -0.32
C ALA A 63 -1.30 -0.25 0.54
N CYS A 64 -2.59 -0.55 0.57
CA CYS A 64 -3.60 0.17 1.35
C CYS A 64 -4.50 -0.81 2.11
N ASN A 65 -5.10 -0.34 3.19
CA ASN A 65 -6.14 -1.08 3.90
C ASN A 65 -7.37 -1.27 2.99
N ASP A 66 -8.02 -2.43 3.03
CA ASP A 66 -9.21 -2.70 2.21
C ASP A 66 -10.50 -2.10 2.76
N ALA A 67 -10.47 -1.60 4.01
CA ALA A 67 -11.59 -0.99 4.72
C ALA A 67 -12.86 -1.85 4.70
N GLY A 68 -12.72 -3.17 4.82
CA GLY A 68 -13.84 -4.11 4.74
C GLY A 68 -14.43 -4.22 3.34
N THR A 69 -13.66 -3.85 2.32
CA THR A 69 -14.05 -3.75 0.90
C THR A 69 -15.13 -2.71 0.62
N GLY A 70 -16.08 -2.48 1.52
CA GLY A 70 -17.17 -1.51 1.37
C GLY A 70 -18.19 -1.88 0.29
N LYS A 71 -19.28 -1.09 0.20
CA LYS A 71 -20.31 -1.27 -0.83
C LYS A 71 -19.68 -1.16 -2.21
N ASN A 72 -20.05 -2.07 -3.12
CA ASN A 72 -19.52 -2.12 -4.50
C ASN A 72 -17.99 -2.17 -4.56
N ALA A 73 -17.33 -2.71 -3.54
CA ALA A 73 -15.88 -2.73 -3.41
C ALA A 73 -15.19 -1.36 -3.40
N ALA A 74 -15.87 -0.34 -2.87
CA ALA A 74 -15.35 1.02 -2.77
C ALA A 74 -14.00 1.14 -2.03
N GLY A 75 -13.73 0.29 -1.03
CA GLY A 75 -12.51 0.29 -0.23
C GLY A 75 -11.25 -0.13 -1.00
N VAL A 76 -11.39 -0.74 -2.18
CA VAL A 76 -10.26 -1.12 -3.06
C VAL A 76 -10.44 -0.61 -4.49
N ALA A 77 -11.39 0.30 -4.73
CA ALA A 77 -11.73 0.75 -6.08
C ALA A 77 -10.56 1.45 -6.80
N GLY A 78 -9.75 2.22 -6.07
CA GLY A 78 -8.55 2.85 -6.63
C GLY A 78 -7.46 1.84 -6.93
N LEU A 79 -7.26 0.85 -6.05
CA LEU A 79 -6.30 -0.23 -6.28
C LEU A 79 -6.64 -1.05 -7.54
N ARG A 80 -7.92 -1.31 -7.79
CA ARG A 80 -8.39 -1.95 -9.03
C ARG A 80 -8.18 -1.08 -10.26
N ALA A 81 -8.41 0.23 -10.14
CA ALA A 81 -8.22 1.17 -11.25
C ALA A 81 -6.75 1.29 -11.70
N LEU A 82 -5.80 0.81 -10.89
CA LEU A 82 -4.37 0.74 -11.26
C LEU A 82 -4.03 -0.47 -12.15
N ASP A 83 -4.99 -1.34 -12.47
CA ASP A 83 -4.74 -2.40 -13.46
C ASP A 83 -4.29 -1.81 -14.80
N GLY A 84 -3.21 -2.37 -15.35
CA GLY A 84 -2.64 -1.94 -16.63
C GLY A 84 -1.82 -0.65 -16.60
N THR A 85 -1.63 -0.01 -15.44
CA THR A 85 -0.79 1.20 -15.32
C THR A 85 0.69 0.90 -15.06
N GLY A 86 1.03 -0.37 -14.80
CA GLY A 86 2.37 -0.78 -14.37
C GLY A 86 2.62 -0.61 -12.86
N ILE A 87 1.62 -0.19 -12.09
CA ILE A 87 1.71 -0.09 -10.63
C ILE A 87 1.13 -1.36 -9.99
N ALA A 88 1.91 -1.99 -9.11
CA ALA A 88 1.43 -3.14 -8.34
C ALA A 88 0.57 -2.65 -7.18
N ALA A 89 -0.70 -3.04 -7.17
CA ALA A 89 -1.66 -2.57 -6.17
C ALA A 89 -2.11 -3.71 -5.26
N VAL A 90 -1.98 -3.47 -3.95
CA VAL A 90 -2.19 -4.47 -2.90
C VAL A 90 -3.19 -3.93 -1.88
N GLY A 91 -4.25 -4.70 -1.60
CA GLY A 91 -5.14 -4.46 -0.47
C GLY A 91 -4.72 -5.29 0.73
N VAL A 92 -4.81 -4.71 1.92
CA VAL A 92 -4.51 -5.34 3.21
C VAL A 92 -5.80 -5.52 3.99
N ALA A 93 -6.01 -6.70 4.55
CA ALA A 93 -7.23 -7.04 5.26
C ALA A 93 -7.42 -6.13 6.48
N HIS A 94 -8.54 -5.40 6.55
CA HIS A 94 -8.87 -4.51 7.67
C HIS A 94 -8.95 -5.20 9.04
N ASP A 95 -9.09 -6.52 9.08
CA ASP A 95 -9.07 -7.35 10.30
C ASP A 95 -7.66 -7.84 10.69
N SER A 96 -6.66 -7.61 9.84
CA SER A 96 -5.24 -7.88 10.11
C SER A 96 -4.44 -6.63 10.49
N ALA A 97 -4.89 -5.44 10.05
CA ALA A 97 -4.23 -4.17 10.31
C ALA A 97 -5.23 -3.02 10.52
N ARG A 98 -4.92 -2.14 11.46
CA ARG A 98 -5.71 -0.97 11.83
C ARG A 98 -5.74 0.06 10.71
N ILE A 99 -6.95 0.44 10.31
CA ILE A 99 -7.13 1.57 9.38
C ILE A 99 -6.60 2.87 10.01
N GLY A 100 -5.83 3.61 9.23
CA GLY A 100 -5.14 4.82 9.66
C GLY A 100 -3.79 4.59 10.35
N ASP A 101 -3.29 3.35 10.44
CA ASP A 101 -1.98 3.02 11.00
C ASP A 101 -1.12 2.29 9.96
N GLY A 102 -0.17 3.03 9.36
CA GLY A 102 0.73 2.47 8.34
C GLY A 102 1.71 1.45 8.92
N HIS A 103 2.16 1.66 10.15
CA HIS A 103 3.13 0.76 10.79
C HIS A 103 2.48 -0.58 11.14
N ASP A 104 1.25 -0.56 11.61
CA ASP A 104 0.44 -1.77 11.82
C ASP A 104 0.20 -2.53 10.51
N THR A 105 -0.08 -1.79 9.43
CA THR A 105 -0.21 -2.34 8.08
C THR A 105 1.08 -3.05 7.64
N TRP A 106 2.24 -2.47 7.93
CA TRP A 106 3.53 -3.08 7.62
C TRP A 106 3.82 -4.32 8.48
N GLU A 107 3.69 -4.23 9.80
CA GLU A 107 4.11 -5.33 10.69
C GLU A 107 3.12 -6.49 10.72
N ASN A 108 1.82 -6.23 10.59
CA ASN A 108 0.76 -7.23 10.83
C ASN A 108 -0.11 -7.53 9.60
N GLY A 109 0.01 -6.72 8.53
CA GLY A 109 -0.90 -6.79 7.40
C GLY A 109 -0.88 -8.11 6.65
N VAL A 110 -2.08 -8.65 6.39
CA VAL A 110 -2.31 -9.79 5.49
C VAL A 110 -2.91 -9.30 4.19
N VAL A 111 -2.37 -9.74 3.06
CA VAL A 111 -2.85 -9.33 1.74
C VAL A 111 -4.26 -9.87 1.48
N SER A 112 -5.23 -9.00 1.21
CA SER A 112 -6.63 -9.34 0.89
C SER A 112 -6.99 -9.13 -0.58
N PHE A 113 -6.26 -8.27 -1.29
CA PHE A 113 -6.47 -7.99 -2.70
C PHE A 113 -5.14 -7.80 -3.43
N VAL A 114 -5.07 -8.28 -4.68
CA VAL A 114 -3.96 -7.99 -5.59
C VAL A 114 -4.51 -7.71 -6.99
N ASN A 115 -4.02 -6.66 -7.63
CA ASN A 115 -4.28 -6.39 -9.03
C ASN A 115 -3.47 -7.36 -9.93
N GLU A 116 -3.69 -7.35 -11.25
CA GLU A 116 -3.02 -8.30 -12.17
C GLU A 116 -1.50 -8.15 -12.13
N HIS A 117 -1.00 -6.91 -12.06
CA HIS A 117 0.43 -6.64 -12.05
C HIS A 117 1.11 -7.15 -10.76
N ALA A 118 0.54 -6.86 -9.59
CA ALA A 118 1.02 -7.40 -8.32
C ALA A 118 1.03 -8.94 -8.32
N ARG A 119 0.03 -9.57 -8.93
CA ARG A 119 -0.03 -11.03 -9.07
C ARG A 119 1.07 -11.57 -9.97
N ALA A 120 1.35 -10.90 -11.09
CA ALA A 120 2.43 -11.27 -12.00
C ALA A 120 3.81 -11.19 -11.32
N LEU A 121 3.99 -10.24 -10.40
CA LEU A 121 5.18 -10.09 -9.57
C LEU A 121 5.29 -11.10 -8.42
N GLY A 122 4.34 -12.03 -8.29
CA GLY A 122 4.39 -13.08 -7.27
C GLY A 122 3.65 -12.77 -5.97
N ILE A 123 3.02 -11.60 -5.82
CA ILE A 123 2.24 -11.25 -4.62
C ILE A 123 0.94 -12.08 -4.60
N ARG A 124 0.58 -12.62 -3.45
CA ARG A 124 -0.55 -13.52 -3.20
C ARG A 124 -1.37 -13.06 -1.99
N THR A 125 -2.68 -13.24 -2.08
CA THR A 125 -3.62 -13.05 -0.99
C THR A 125 -3.45 -14.12 0.10
N GLY A 126 -3.77 -13.78 1.35
CA GLY A 126 -3.70 -14.68 2.51
C GLY A 126 -2.32 -14.82 3.14
N ALA A 127 -1.32 -14.12 2.61
CA ALA A 127 0.05 -14.11 3.15
C ALA A 127 0.44 -12.73 3.70
N SER A 128 1.50 -12.71 4.51
CA SER A 128 2.11 -11.50 5.08
C SER A 128 2.44 -10.48 3.99
N LEU A 129 2.06 -9.22 4.19
CA LEU A 129 2.43 -8.12 3.30
C LEU A 129 3.94 -7.91 3.33
N LYS A 130 4.51 -7.74 4.53
CA LYS A 130 5.92 -7.43 4.74
C LYS A 130 6.84 -8.45 4.11
N ASP A 131 6.59 -9.74 4.33
CA ASP A 131 7.46 -10.80 3.81
C ASP A 131 7.48 -10.79 2.27
N GLN A 132 6.32 -10.57 1.65
CA GLN A 132 6.21 -10.52 0.19
C GLN A 132 6.85 -9.27 -0.41
N ILE A 133 6.68 -8.10 0.21
CA ILE A 133 7.28 -6.85 -0.25
C ILE A 133 8.80 -6.87 -0.08
N VAL A 134 9.30 -7.34 1.06
CA VAL A 134 10.75 -7.49 1.29
C VAL A 134 11.35 -8.43 0.25
N ALA A 135 10.75 -9.61 0.04
CA ALA A 135 11.23 -10.56 -0.96
C ALA A 135 11.23 -9.96 -2.38
N LEU A 136 10.18 -9.23 -2.76
CA LEU A 136 10.08 -8.58 -4.08
C LEU A 136 11.17 -7.52 -4.27
N VAL A 137 11.37 -6.66 -3.28
CA VAL A 137 12.36 -5.58 -3.30
C VAL A 137 13.79 -6.13 -3.31
N ASP A 138 14.06 -7.18 -2.53
CA ASP A 138 15.39 -7.81 -2.47
C ASP A 138 15.77 -8.56 -3.76
N GLN A 139 14.78 -9.09 -4.48
CA GLN A 139 14.99 -9.73 -5.78
C GLN A 139 15.21 -8.72 -6.93
N GLY A 140 14.94 -7.42 -6.70
CA GLY A 140 14.96 -6.41 -7.76
C GLY A 140 13.87 -6.61 -8.81
N GLY A 141 12.75 -7.23 -8.43
CA GLY A 141 11.65 -7.55 -9.34
C GLY A 141 10.81 -6.36 -9.80
N ILE A 142 11.15 -5.14 -9.37
CA ILE A 142 10.44 -3.88 -9.62
C ILE A 142 11.37 -2.70 -9.82
#